data_AF-A0A9P8GC70-F1
#
_entry.id   AF-A0A9P8GC70-F1
#
_cell.length_a   1.000
_cell.length_b   1.000
_cell.length_c   1.000
_cell.angle_alpha   90.00
_cell.angle_beta   90.00
_cell.angle_gamma   90.00
#
_symmetry.space_group_name_H-M   'P 1'
#
loop_
_entity.id
_entity.type
_entity.pdbx_description
1 polymer ?
#
loop_
_entity_poly.entity_id
_entity_poly.type
_entity_poly.pdbx_seq_one_letter_code
_entity_poly.pdbx_strand_id
1 'polypeptide(L)' 'MSSITDLRAKIILNCELSFINLENFIIAVSVMKRGDFSEHTAYVVAGPQRATVARASGSSAEEALKNLAQITSF' A
#
# COMPACT_ATOMS: atom_id res chain seq x y z
N MET A 1 -20.29 19.59 -7.45
CA MET A 1 -19.75 18.74 -6.37
C MET A 1 -19.47 17.37 -6.96
N SER A 2 -18.23 16.88 -6.91
CA SER A 2 -17.91 15.51 -7.30
C SER A 2 -18.61 14.54 -6.35
N SER A 3 -19.24 13.48 -6.84
CA SER A 3 -19.82 12.47 -5.95
C SER A 3 -18.70 11.71 -5.22
N ILE A 4 -19.02 11.10 -4.07
CA ILE A 4 -18.05 10.25 -3.35
C ILE A 4 -17.58 9.07 -4.21
N THR A 5 -18.44 8.61 -5.12
CA THR A 5 -18.14 7.57 -6.10
C THR A 5 -17.10 8.06 -7.12
N ASP A 6 -17.23 9.30 -7.62
CA ASP A 6 -16.26 9.90 -8.55
C ASP A 6 -14.89 10.10 -7.90
N LEU A 7 -14.87 10.49 -6.62
CA LEU A 7 -13.64 10.65 -5.85
C LEU A 7 -12.93 9.31 -5.65
N ARG A 8 -13.67 8.26 -5.28
CA ARG A 8 -13.13 6.90 -5.14
C ARG A 8 -12.57 6.38 -6.47
N ALA A 9 -13.30 6.52 -7.57
CA ALA A 9 -12.86 6.09 -8.88
C ALA A 9 -11.54 6.78 -9.29
N LYS A 10 -11.41 8.10 -9.03
CA LYS A 10 -10.17 8.85 -9.28
C LYS A 10 -9.00 8.41 -8.39
N ILE A 11 -9.27 8.07 -7.12
CA ILE A 11 -8.25 7.53 -6.22
C ILE A 11 -7.77 6.15 -6.71
N ILE A 12 -8.70 5.29 -7.13
CA ILE A 12 -8.42 3.94 -7.61
C ILE A 12 -7.64 3.97 -8.93
N LEU A 13 -7.99 4.83 -9.89
CA LEU A 13 -7.27 4.94 -11.17
C LEU A 13 -5.80 5.35 -11.02
N ASN A 14 -5.44 5.97 -9.89
CA ASN A 14 -4.07 6.39 -9.59
C ASN A 14 -3.36 5.43 -8.61
N CYS A 15 -4.00 4.32 -8.24
CA CYS A 15 -3.49 3.39 -7.24
C CYS A 15 -3.42 1.96 -7.82
N GLU A 16 -2.21 1.47 -8.06
CA GLU A 16 -1.98 0.06 -8.36
C GLU A 16 -1.74 -0.70 -7.06
N LEU A 17 -2.41 -1.85 -6.88
CA LEU A 17 -2.32 -2.66 -5.67
C LEU A 17 -1.83 -4.07 -5.99
N SER A 18 -0.81 -4.50 -5.25
CA SER A 18 -0.29 -5.86 -5.29
C SER A 18 -0.38 -6.48 -3.89
N PHE A 19 -0.75 -7.76 -3.81
CA PHE A 19 -1.01 -8.43 -2.53
C PHE A 19 -0.21 -9.73 -2.41
N ILE A 20 0.30 -9.96 -1.20
CA ILE A 20 0.87 -11.24 -0.77
C ILE A 20 0.02 -11.71 0.42
N ASN A 21 -0.69 -12.81 0.24
CA ASN A 21 -1.53 -13.38 1.30
C ASN A 21 -0.70 -14.34 2.14
N LEU A 22 -0.72 -14.12 3.46
CA LEU A 22 -0.19 -15.01 4.48
C LEU A 22 -1.36 -15.51 5.33
N GLU A 23 -1.14 -16.53 6.15
CA GLU A 23 -2.19 -17.19 6.92
C GLU A 23 -2.99 -16.22 7.82
N ASN A 24 -2.30 -15.26 8.45
CA ASN A 24 -2.91 -14.27 9.36
C ASN A 24 -2.71 -12.81 8.92
N PHE A 25 -1.97 -12.59 7.83
CA PHE A 25 -1.56 -11.26 7.38
C PHE A 25 -1.68 -11.12 5.87
N ILE A 26 -1.84 -9.89 5.41
CA ILE A 26 -1.72 -9.54 4.00
C ILE A 26 -0.64 -8.46 3.91
N ILE A 27 0.35 -8.67 3.06
CA ILE A 27 1.25 -7.60 2.66
C ILE A 27 0.67 -6.97 1.40
N ALA A 28 0.30 -5.70 1.47
CA ALA A 28 -0.18 -4.94 0.33
C ALA A 28 0.87 -3.92 -0.09
N VAL A 29 1.16 -3.80 -1.38
CA VAL A 29 1.96 -2.71 -1.93
C VAL A 29 1.04 -1.84 -2.77
N SER A 30 0.95 -0.56 -2.41
CA SER A 30 0.28 0.45 -3.23
C SER A 30 1.29 1.29 -3.97
N VAL A 31 1.04 1.51 -5.25
CA VAL A 31 1.74 2.51 -6.05
C VAL A 31 0.77 3.63 -6.37
N MET A 32 1.03 4.81 -5.82
CA MET A 32 0.26 6.02 -6.10
C MET A 32 0.98 6.88 -7.12
N LYS A 33 0.34 7.17 -8.24
CA LYS A 33 0.88 8.03 -9.31
C LYS A 33 0.10 9.34 -9.40
N ARG A 34 0.80 10.48 -9.42
CA ARG A 34 0.21 11.82 -9.61
C ARG A 34 1.15 12.69 -10.46
N GLY A 35 0.89 12.75 -11.77
CA GLY A 35 1.81 13.39 -12.72
C GLY A 35 3.16 12.64 -12.73
N ASP A 36 4.27 13.36 -12.59
CA ASP A 36 5.61 12.77 -12.51
C ASP A 36 5.95 12.19 -11.12
N PHE A 37 5.08 12.39 -10.12
CA PHE A 37 5.27 11.86 -8.78
C PHE A 37 4.75 10.42 -8.67
N SER A 38 5.57 9.52 -8.12
CA SER A 38 5.20 8.15 -7.79
C SER A 38 5.61 7.81 -6.36
N GLU A 39 4.64 7.44 -5.53
CA GLU A 39 4.87 6.96 -4.17
C GLU A 39 4.59 5.47 -4.10
N HIS A 40 5.52 4.69 -3.55
CA HIS A 40 5.37 3.26 -3.32
C HIS A 40 5.28 3.03 -1.82
N THR A 41 4.21 2.39 -1.36
CA THR A 41 3.99 2.11 0.05
C THR A 41 3.65 0.65 0.25
N ALA A 42 4.39 -0.01 1.14
CA ALA A 42 4.11 -1.38 1.56
C ALA A 42 3.42 -1.35 2.94
N TYR A 43 2.39 -2.18 3.10
CA TYR A 43 1.59 -2.31 4.30
C TYR A 43 1.58 -3.76 4.75
N VAL A 44 1.73 -4.00 6.05
CA VAL A 44 1.30 -5.26 6.67
C VAL A 44 -0.08 -5.03 7.28
N VAL A 45 -1.04 -5.84 6.86
CA VAL A 45 -2.42 -5.80 7.31
C VAL A 45 -2.74 -7.10 8.04
N ALA A 46 -3.07 -7.03 9.32
CA ALA A 46 -3.52 -8.18 10.09
C ALA A 46 -5.00 -8.50 9.80
N GLY A 47 -5.32 -9.77 9.57
CA GLY A 47 -6.71 -10.24 9.57
C GLY A 47 -7.24 -10.41 11.00
N PRO A 48 -8.56 -10.56 11.25
CA PRO A 48 -9.74 -10.32 10.39
C PRO A 48 -10.26 -8.87 10.42
N GLN A 49 -9.68 -7.99 11.24
CA GLN A 49 -10.13 -6.58 11.39
C GLN A 49 -9.51 -5.62 10.35
N ARG A 50 -8.66 -6.11 9.45
CA ARG A 50 -7.90 -5.31 8.47
C ARG A 50 -7.16 -4.13 9.11
N ALA A 51 -6.50 -4.38 10.24
CA ALA A 51 -5.68 -3.37 10.89
C ALA A 51 -4.31 -3.29 10.23
N THR A 52 -3.88 -2.10 9.81
CA THR A 52 -2.50 -1.86 9.38
C THR A 52 -1.59 -1.92 10.61
N VAL A 53 -0.71 -2.92 10.66
CA VAL A 53 0.21 -3.13 11.79
C VAL A 53 1.60 -2.56 11.52
N ALA A 54 1.99 -2.44 10.26
CA ALA A 54 3.22 -1.80 9.83
C ALA A 54 3.05 -1.17 8.45
N ARG A 55 3.79 -0.09 8.19
CA ARG A 55 3.86 0.53 6.87
C ARG A 55 5.24 1.13 6.63
N ALA A 56 5.70 1.10 5.39
CA ALA A 56 6.89 1.81 4.95
C ALA A 56 6.73 2.29 3.51
N SER A 57 7.33 3.43 3.19
CA SER A 57 7.35 3.98 1.83
C SER A 57 8.76 3.90 1.23
N GLY A 58 8.84 3.99 -0.10
CA GLY A 58 10.08 4.03 -0.87
C GLY A 58 9.87 4.62 -2.26
N SER A 59 10.97 4.85 -2.96
CA SER A 59 10.99 5.35 -4.35
C SER A 59 10.59 4.26 -5.35
N SER A 60 10.64 2.99 -4.93
CA SER A 60 10.17 1.82 -5.68
C SER A 60 9.44 0.83 -4.77
N ALA A 61 8.70 -0.11 -5.37
CA ALA A 61 8.06 -1.20 -4.62
C ALA A 61 9.07 -2.05 -3.84
N GLU A 62 10.24 -2.29 -4.43
CA GLU A 62 11.33 -3.04 -3.79
C GLU A 62 11.89 -2.29 -2.57
N GLU A 63 12.12 -0.98 -2.70
CA GLU A 63 12.60 -0.16 -1.59
C GLU A 63 11.57 -0.10 -0.45
N ALA A 64 10.28 0.07 -0.77
CA ALA A 64 9.20 0.06 0.21
C ALA A 64 9.14 -1.28 0.98
N LEU A 65 9.32 -2.41 0.29
CA LEU A 65 9.37 -3.73 0.91
C LEU A 65 10.62 -3.93 1.77
N LYS A 66 11.80 -3.45 1.34
CA LYS A 66 13.03 -3.50 2.14
C LYS A 66 12.90 -2.68 3.43
N ASN A 67 12.37 -1.47 3.32
CA ASN A 67 12.11 -0.61 4.48
C ASN A 67 11.08 -1.26 5.42
N LEU A 68 10.04 -1.88 4.86
CA LEU A 68 9.05 -2.63 5.64
C LEU A 68 9.68 -3.83 6.37
N ALA A 69 10.58 -4.56 5.70
CA ALA A 69 11.31 -5.66 6.29
C ALA A 69 12.19 -5.18 7.45
N GLN A 70 12.90 -4.05 7.31
CA GLN A 70 13.73 -3.50 8.38
C GLN A 70 12.95 -3.15 9.65
N ILE A 71 11.70 -2.70 9.54
CA ILE A 71 10.88 -2.34 10.71
C ILE A 71 10.11 -3.53 11.31
N THR A 72 9.98 -4.63 10.58
CA THR A 72 9.24 -5.83 11.02
C THR A 72 10.13 -7.00 11.38
N SER A 73 11.40 -6.97 10.98
CA SER A 73 12.40 -7.99 11.29
C SER A 73 13.16 -7.57 12.56
N PHE A 74 13.22 -8.46 13.54
CA PHE A 74 14.03 -8.29 14.76
C PHE A 74 15.48 -8.70 14.53
#